data_AF-A0A0K1PWP0-F1
#
_entry.id   AF-A0A0K1PWP0-F1
#
_cell.length_a   1.000
_cell.length_b   1.000
_cell.length_c   1.000
_cell.angle_alpha   90.00
_cell.angle_beta   90.00
_cell.angle_gamma   90.00
#
_symmetry.space_group_name_H-M   'P 1'
#
loop_
_entity.id
_entity.type
_entity.pdbx_description
1 polymer ?
#
loop_
_entity_poly.entity_id
_entity_poly.type
_entity_poly.pdbx_seq_one_letter_code
_entity_poly.pdbx_strand_id
1 'polypeptide(L)'
;MSAGEFRLLQGATTRASLKMRDGQPELALLDERGRERMRAALDGAARPSVTLAGPEGEPRVVIEVDVKGSHVLLRGPAKQESYLFQRTDGTSGVVLVGPNGAHRGEIKLTKEGVVDVTLFDRDGKPVTEFVVPKP
;
A
#
# COMPACT_ATOMS: atom_id res chain seq x y z
N MET A 1 -28.86 -0.48 -21.35
CA MET A 1 -28.05 0.74 -21.19
C MET A 1 -26.89 0.41 -20.26
N SER A 2 -25.64 0.62 -20.68
CA SER A 2 -24.50 0.66 -19.77
C SER A 2 -24.19 2.13 -19.45
N ALA A 3 -24.02 2.47 -18.18
CA ALA A 3 -23.58 3.80 -17.76
C ALA A 3 -22.04 3.78 -17.67
N GLY A 4 -21.38 4.75 -18.30
CA GLY A 4 -19.91 4.88 -18.24
C GLY A 4 -19.40 5.44 -16.91
N GLU A 5 -20.28 6.09 -16.14
CA GLU A 5 -19.97 6.69 -14.85
C GLU A 5 -21.22 6.88 -13.99
N PHE A 6 -21.09 6.64 -12.69
CA PHE A 6 -22.02 7.06 -11.64
C PHE A 6 -21.35 8.09 -10.75
N ARG A 7 -22.05 9.17 -10.40
CA ARG A 7 -21.54 10.22 -9.52
C ARG A 7 -22.47 10.43 -8.32
N LEU A 8 -21.87 10.57 -7.14
CA LEU A 8 -22.53 11.13 -5.98
C LEU A 8 -22.23 12.63 -5.94
N LEU A 9 -23.28 13.46 -5.92
CA LEU A 9 -23.17 14.91 -5.94
C LEU A 9 -23.59 15.53 -4.59
N GLN A 10 -22.92 16.61 -4.21
CA GLN A 10 -23.36 17.54 -3.18
C GLN A 10 -23.52 18.92 -3.85
N GLY A 11 -24.75 19.25 -4.25
CA GLY A 11 -24.97 20.36 -5.19
C GLY A 11 -24.34 20.05 -6.55
N ALA A 12 -23.50 20.95 -7.05
CA ALA A 12 -22.73 20.75 -8.29
C ALA A 12 -21.39 19.99 -8.07
N THR A 13 -21.01 19.75 -6.83
CA THR A 13 -19.70 19.16 -6.49
C THR A 13 -19.79 17.63 -6.45
N THR A 14 -18.97 16.95 -7.24
CA THR A 14 -18.82 15.48 -7.16
C THR A 14 -18.08 15.09 -5.88
N ARG A 15 -18.69 14.23 -5.05
CA ARG A 15 -18.10 13.72 -3.81
C ARG A 15 -17.65 12.26 -3.90
N ALA A 16 -18.22 11.50 -4.84
CA ALA A 16 -17.74 10.18 -5.20
C ALA A 16 -18.04 9.89 -6.67
N SER A 17 -17.24 9.03 -7.30
CA SER A 17 -17.50 8.52 -8.64
C SER A 17 -17.17 7.04 -8.77
N LEU A 18 -18.00 6.28 -9.50
CA LEU A 18 -17.70 4.94 -10.00
C LEU A 18 -17.65 5.00 -11.52
N LYS A 19 -16.51 4.71 -12.13
CA LYS A 19 -16.29 4.86 -13.58
C LYS A 19 -15.31 3.84 -14.12
N MET A 20 -15.25 3.74 -15.45
CA MET A 20 -14.14 3.08 -16.13
C MET A 20 -13.01 4.09 -16.37
N ARG A 21 -11.79 3.77 -15.94
CA ARG A 21 -10.55 4.51 -16.25
C ARG A 21 -9.58 3.54 -16.91
N ASP A 22 -9.10 3.88 -18.10
CA ASP A 22 -8.14 3.06 -18.86
C ASP A 22 -8.60 1.59 -19.01
N GLY A 23 -9.90 1.39 -19.19
CA GLY A 23 -10.51 0.06 -19.31
C GLY A 23 -10.70 -0.69 -18.00
N GLN A 24 -10.37 -0.10 -16.84
CA GLN A 24 -10.52 -0.71 -15.52
C GLN A 24 -11.56 0.01 -14.65
N PRO A 25 -12.31 -0.71 -13.80
CA PRO A 25 -13.24 -0.08 -12.86
C PRO A 25 -12.49 0.67 -11.75
N GLU A 26 -13.01 1.84 -11.41
CA GLU A 26 -12.47 2.72 -10.37
C GLU A 26 -13.60 3.35 -9.56
N LEU A 27 -13.51 3.24 -8.24
CA LEU A 27 -14.25 4.03 -7.27
C LEU A 27 -13.33 5.11 -6.68
N ALA A 28 -13.78 6.35 -6.65
CA ALA A 28 -13.05 7.47 -6.04
C ALA A 28 -13.93 8.24 -5.07
N LEU A 29 -13.35 8.69 -3.95
CA LEU A 29 -13.93 9.70 -3.05
C LEU A 29 -13.17 11.01 -3.19
N LEU A 30 -13.89 12.13 -3.27
CA LEU A 30 -13.32 13.44 -3.54
C LEU A 30 -13.61 14.43 -2.39
N ASP A 31 -12.64 15.30 -2.12
CA ASP A 31 -12.79 16.44 -1.20
C ASP A 31 -13.63 17.57 -1.83
N GLU A 32 -13.86 18.64 -1.07
CA GLU A 32 -14.67 19.79 -1.50
C GLU A 32 -14.06 20.55 -2.68
N ARG A 33 -12.76 20.38 -2.93
CA ARG A 33 -12.05 20.96 -4.08
C ARG A 33 -12.03 20.01 -5.28
N GLY A 34 -12.72 18.88 -5.19
CA GLY A 34 -12.71 17.84 -6.22
C GLY A 34 -11.41 17.05 -6.30
N ARG A 35 -10.57 17.06 -5.25
CA ARG A 35 -9.35 16.25 -5.20
C ARG A 35 -9.66 14.86 -4.65
N GLU A 36 -9.13 13.84 -5.31
CA GLU A 36 -9.25 12.46 -4.85
C GLU A 36 -8.57 12.28 -3.48
N ARG A 37 -9.29 11.66 -2.54
CA ARG A 37 -8.81 11.33 -1.19
C ARG A 37 -8.75 9.83 -0.93
N MET A 38 -9.58 9.08 -1.65
CA MET A 38 -9.53 7.63 -1.67
C MET A 38 -9.79 7.16 -3.09
N ARG A 39 -9.10 6.10 -3.50
CA ARG A 39 -9.31 5.39 -4.74
C ARG A 39 -9.29 3.89 -4.49
N ALA A 40 -10.29 3.17 -4.97
CA ALA A 40 -10.29 1.72 -5.08
C ALA A 40 -10.39 1.33 -6.55
N ALA A 41 -9.45 0.53 -7.05
CA ALA A 41 -9.38 0.22 -8.47
C ALA A 41 -8.73 -1.13 -8.74
N LEU A 42 -8.93 -1.62 -9.97
CA LEU A 42 -8.15 -2.72 -10.53
C LEU A 42 -7.02 -2.16 -11.40
N ASP A 43 -5.89 -2.85 -11.43
CA ASP A 43 -4.85 -2.61 -12.41
C ASP A 43 -5.09 -3.39 -13.73
N GLY A 44 -4.17 -3.27 -14.70
CA GLY A 44 -4.27 -3.95 -15.99
C GLY A 44 -4.31 -5.48 -15.93
N ALA A 45 -3.87 -6.08 -14.82
CA ALA A 45 -3.90 -7.51 -14.56
C ALA A 45 -5.08 -7.89 -13.64
N ALA A 46 -6.07 -7.01 -13.49
CA ALA A 46 -7.23 -7.16 -12.62
C ALA A 46 -6.89 -7.30 -11.13
N ARG A 47 -5.75 -6.78 -10.69
CA ARG A 47 -5.35 -6.86 -9.28
C ARG A 47 -5.90 -5.65 -8.50
N PRO A 48 -6.50 -5.86 -7.32
CA PRO A 48 -7.13 -4.80 -6.57
C PRO A 48 -6.12 -3.94 -5.80
N SER A 49 -6.43 -2.65 -5.71
CA SER A 49 -5.75 -1.71 -4.83
C SER A 49 -6.73 -0.72 -4.21
N VAL A 50 -6.43 -0.26 -2.99
CA VAL A 50 -7.04 0.89 -2.34
C VAL A 50 -5.93 1.86 -1.94
N THR A 51 -6.04 3.12 -2.35
CA THR A 51 -5.11 4.19 -2.02
C THR A 51 -5.84 5.28 -1.23
N LEU A 52 -5.23 5.75 -0.15
CA LEU A 52 -5.63 6.97 0.56
C LEU A 52 -4.59 8.06 0.31
N ALA A 53 -5.03 9.23 -0.11
CA ALA A 53 -4.17 10.34 -0.46
C ALA A 53 -4.03 11.35 0.68
N GLY A 54 -2.81 11.86 0.87
CA GLY A 54 -2.48 12.97 1.75
C GLY A 54 -2.90 14.32 1.18
N PRO A 55 -2.69 15.43 1.91
CA PRO A 55 -3.24 16.74 1.61
C PRO A 55 -2.99 17.25 0.18
N GLU A 56 -1.83 16.95 -0.40
CA GLU A 56 -1.40 17.37 -1.75
C GLU A 56 -1.73 16.35 -2.84
N GLY A 57 -2.45 15.27 -2.50
CA GLY A 57 -2.83 14.21 -3.43
C GLY A 57 -1.82 13.06 -3.51
N GLU A 58 -0.74 13.12 -2.74
CA GLU A 58 0.27 12.07 -2.66
C GLU A 58 -0.27 10.83 -1.94
N PRO A 59 0.02 9.59 -2.41
CA PRO A 59 -0.39 8.39 -1.70
C PRO A 59 0.23 8.30 -0.29
N ARG A 60 -0.60 8.14 0.74
CA ARG A 60 -0.19 7.96 2.14
C ARG A 60 -0.43 6.56 2.68
N VAL A 61 -1.49 5.92 2.21
CA VAL A 61 -1.78 4.52 2.52
C VAL A 61 -2.07 3.80 1.21
N VAL A 62 -1.47 2.64 1.00
CA VAL A 62 -1.77 1.75 -0.12
C VAL A 62 -2.03 0.36 0.42
N ILE A 63 -3.17 -0.22 0.08
CA ILE A 63 -3.50 -1.62 0.33
C ILE A 63 -3.64 -2.25 -1.04
N GLU A 64 -2.79 -3.23 -1.36
CA GLU A 64 -2.76 -3.79 -2.70
C GLU A 64 -2.46 -5.28 -2.70
N VAL A 65 -2.88 -5.94 -3.78
CA VAL A 65 -2.42 -7.28 -4.15
C VAL A 65 -1.58 -7.14 -5.41
N ASP A 66 -0.36 -7.66 -5.40
CA ASP A 66 0.54 -7.69 -6.55
C ASP A 66 1.02 -9.12 -6.84
N VAL A 67 2.01 -9.28 -7.74
CA VAL A 67 2.59 -10.61 -8.02
C VAL A 67 3.37 -11.20 -6.84
N LYS A 68 3.80 -10.38 -5.89
CA LYS A 68 4.55 -10.80 -4.71
C LYS A 68 3.63 -11.20 -3.57
N GLY A 69 2.40 -10.69 -3.53
CA GLY A 69 1.38 -11.03 -2.55
C GLY A 69 0.53 -9.84 -2.15
N SER A 70 0.06 -9.82 -0.90
CA SER A 70 -0.73 -8.73 -0.35
C SER A 70 0.14 -7.80 0.48
N HIS A 71 -0.08 -6.49 0.37
CA HIS A 71 0.70 -5.47 1.08
C HIS A 71 -0.21 -4.39 1.65
N VAL A 72 0.20 -3.85 2.81
CA VAL A 72 -0.29 -2.58 3.37
C VAL A 72 0.91 -1.69 3.56
N LEU A 73 0.96 -0.57 2.84
CA LEU A 73 2.06 0.39 2.84
C LEU A 73 1.60 1.70 3.45
N LEU A 74 2.36 2.21 4.42
CA LEU A 74 2.22 3.54 4.99
C LEU A 74 3.40 4.40 4.53
N ARG A 75 3.12 5.50 3.83
CA ARG A 75 4.15 6.37 3.24
C ARG A 75 4.32 7.66 4.03
N GLY A 76 5.54 7.84 4.54
CA GLY A 76 6.01 9.06 5.18
C GLY A 76 6.58 10.07 4.19
N PRO A 77 7.25 11.14 4.69
CA PRO A 77 8.01 12.06 3.86
C PRO A 77 9.21 11.38 3.16
N ALA A 78 9.69 11.99 2.08
CA ALA A 78 10.80 11.47 1.28
C ALA A 78 10.56 10.01 0.82
N LYS A 79 11.44 9.08 1.18
CA LYS A 79 11.31 7.63 0.88
C LYS A 79 10.92 6.80 2.11
N GLN A 80 10.51 7.46 3.21
CA GLN A 80 10.17 6.77 4.44
C GLN A 80 8.89 5.95 4.23
N GLU A 81 8.94 4.67 4.59
CA GLU A 81 7.79 3.78 4.50
C GLU A 81 7.74 2.83 5.70
N SER A 82 6.55 2.33 6.01
CA SER A 82 6.35 1.19 6.88
C SER A 82 5.34 0.27 6.22
N TYR A 83 5.65 -1.01 6.09
CA TYR A 83 4.74 -1.91 5.40
C TYR A 83 4.62 -3.28 6.06
N LEU A 84 3.41 -3.82 5.99
CA LEU A 84 3.04 -5.18 6.34
C LEU A 84 2.79 -5.95 5.05
N PHE A 85 3.28 -7.19 4.97
CA PHE A 85 3.09 -8.01 3.79
C PHE A 85 2.78 -9.47 4.13
N GLN A 86 2.08 -10.11 3.20
CA GLN A 86 1.95 -11.57 3.08
C GLN A 86 2.34 -11.95 1.66
N ARG A 87 3.48 -12.64 1.50
CA ARG A 87 3.96 -13.08 0.20
C ARG A 87 3.29 -14.37 -0.26
N THR A 88 3.28 -14.55 -1.57
CA THR A 88 2.83 -15.79 -2.24
C THR A 88 3.71 -16.99 -1.93
N ASP A 89 4.97 -16.78 -1.54
CA ASP A 89 5.88 -17.84 -1.09
C ASP A 89 5.60 -18.32 0.34
N GLY A 90 4.63 -17.72 1.04
CA GLY A 90 4.26 -18.03 2.42
C GLY A 90 4.92 -17.14 3.48
N THR A 91 5.94 -16.36 3.12
CA THR A 91 6.62 -15.44 4.04
C THR A 91 5.71 -14.26 4.36
N SER A 92 5.63 -13.87 5.63
CA SER A 92 4.96 -12.64 6.06
C SER A 92 5.91 -11.77 6.88
N GLY A 93 5.58 -10.49 7.02
CA GLY A 93 6.43 -9.62 7.83
C GLY A 93 6.06 -8.15 7.83
N VAL A 94 6.79 -7.43 8.66
CA VAL A 94 6.74 -5.97 8.80
C VAL A 94 8.12 -5.41 8.50
N VAL A 95 8.20 -4.30 7.77
CA VAL A 95 9.44 -3.61 7.44
C VAL A 95 9.30 -2.12 7.71
N LEU A 96 10.35 -1.53 8.28
CA LEU A 96 10.52 -0.10 8.48
C LEU A 96 11.60 0.41 7.54
N VAL A 97 11.28 1.44 6.76
CA VAL A 97 12.18 2.07 5.79
C VAL A 97 12.43 3.52 6.19
N GLY A 98 13.68 3.91 6.25
CA GLY A 98 14.11 5.26 6.61
C GLY A 98 13.89 6.28 5.49
N PRO A 99 14.08 7.59 5.77
CA PRO A 99 13.83 8.65 4.79
C PRO A 99 14.74 8.61 3.55
N ASN A 100 15.89 7.93 3.63
CA ASN A 100 16.79 7.69 2.50
C ASN A 100 16.39 6.45 1.66
N GLY A 101 15.37 5.69 2.08
CA GLY A 101 14.92 4.45 1.45
C GLY A 101 15.64 3.20 1.96
N ALA A 102 16.56 3.31 2.93
CA ALA A 102 17.23 2.15 3.51
C ALA A 102 16.33 1.47 4.54
N HIS A 103 16.34 0.14 4.60
CA HIS A 103 15.68 -0.60 5.69
C HIS A 103 16.30 -0.17 7.02
N ARG A 104 15.47 -0.08 8.06
CA ARG A 104 15.87 0.23 9.44
C ARG A 104 15.53 -0.88 10.41
N GLY A 105 14.51 -1.66 10.10
CA GLY A 105 14.17 -2.87 10.84
C GLY A 105 13.20 -3.72 10.05
N GLU A 106 13.23 -5.02 10.28
CA GLU A 106 12.24 -5.96 9.77
C GLU A 106 11.99 -7.10 10.75
N ILE A 107 10.76 -7.60 10.73
CA ILE A 107 10.35 -8.84 11.38
C ILE A 107 9.72 -9.71 10.31
N LYS A 108 10.21 -10.93 10.13
CA LYS A 108 9.74 -11.86 9.10
C LYS A 108 9.40 -13.21 9.71
N LEU A 109 8.32 -13.82 9.24
CA LEU A 109 7.96 -15.21 9.49
C LEU A 109 8.09 -15.97 8.17
N THR A 110 8.97 -16.96 8.11
CA THR A 110 9.13 -17.81 6.92
C THR A 110 8.00 -18.83 6.83
N LYS A 111 7.82 -19.43 5.65
CA LYS A 111 6.85 -20.53 5.44
C LYS A 111 7.17 -21.77 6.29
N GLU A 112 8.42 -21.94 6.72
CA GLU A 112 8.87 -22.99 7.63
C GLU A 112 8.62 -22.68 9.11
N GLY A 113 8.07 -21.50 9.44
CA GLY A 113 7.77 -21.11 10.81
C GLY A 113 8.95 -20.51 11.58
N VAL A 114 10.01 -20.07 10.89
CA VAL A 114 11.14 -19.37 11.51
C VAL A 114 10.82 -17.89 11.59
N VAL A 115 11.08 -17.27 12.75
CA VAL A 115 10.93 -15.81 12.93
C VAL A 115 12.29 -15.15 12.96
N ASP A 116 12.50 -14.21 12.05
CA ASP A 116 13.74 -13.42 11.94
C ASP A 116 13.45 -11.96 12.25
N VAL A 117 14.24 -11.36 13.14
CA VAL A 117 14.22 -9.92 13.44
C VAL A 117 15.57 -9.33 13.10
N THR A 118 15.62 -8.40 12.14
CA THR A 118 16.86 -7.72 11.76
C THR A 118 16.74 -6.22 11.94
N LEU A 119 17.76 -5.60 12.55
CA LEU A 119 17.93 -4.15 12.63
C LEU A 119 19.07 -3.72 11.72
N PHE A 120 18.90 -2.58 11.05
CA PHE A 120 19.86 -2.07 10.08
C PHE A 120 20.38 -0.67 10.47
N ASP A 121 21.60 -0.38 10.06
CA ASP A 121 22.22 0.94 10.20
C ASP A 121 21.62 1.96 9.21
N ARG A 122 22.26 3.13 9.11
CA ARG A 122 21.80 4.21 8.21
C ARG A 122 22.00 3.88 6.72
N ASP A 123 22.92 2.99 6.41
CA ASP A 123 23.28 2.59 5.05
C ASP A 123 22.53 1.32 4.63
N GLY A 124 21.68 0.77 5.51
CA GLY A 124 20.91 -0.44 5.26
C GLY A 124 21.70 -1.72 5.51
N LYS A 125 22.81 -1.65 6.25
CA LYS A 125 23.59 -2.84 6.64
C LYS A 125 23.05 -3.44 7.94
N PRO A 126 22.90 -4.78 8.04
CA PRO A 126 22.50 -5.42 9.29
C PRO A 126 23.46 -5.07 10.43
N VAL A 127 22.91 -4.66 11.57
CA VAL A 127 23.64 -4.38 12.81
C VAL A 127 23.40 -5.48 13.83
N THR A 128 22.20 -6.06 13.85
CA THR A 128 21.82 -7.13 14.77
C THR A 128 20.71 -7.96 14.13
N GLU A 129 20.79 -9.27 14.35
CA GLU A 129 19.83 -10.26 13.87
C GLU A 129 19.48 -11.19 15.03
N PHE A 130 18.19 -11.44 15.22
CA PHE A 130 17.66 -12.41 16.18
C PHE A 130 16.81 -13.42 15.42
N VAL A 131 17.22 -14.69 15.48
CA VAL A 131 16.49 -15.81 14.86
C VAL A 131 15.84 -16.61 15.95
N VAL A 132 14.51 -16.71 15.90
CA VAL A 132 13.73 -17.62 16.73
C VAL A 132 13.41 -18.85 15.88
N PRO A 133 14.04 -20.01 16.14
CA PRO A 133 13.75 -21.22 15.40
C PRO A 133 12.33 -21.72 15.69
N LYS A 134 11.85 -22.62 14.84
CA LYS A 134 10.60 -23.34 15.09
C LYS A 134 10.60 -23.99 16.50
N PRO A 135 9.43 -24.07 17.17
CA PRO A 135 9.28 -24.87 18.39
C PRO A 135 9.65 -26.35 18.20
#